data_AF-M3SDY9-F1
#
_entry.id   AF-M3SDY9-F1
#
_cell.length_a   1.000
_cell.length_b   1.000
_cell.length_c   1.000
_cell.angle_alpha   90.00
_cell.angle_beta   90.00
_cell.angle_gamma   90.00
#
_symmetry.space_group_name_H-M   'P 1'
#
loop_
_entity.id
_entity.type
_entity.pdbx_description
1 polymer ?
#
loop_
_entity_poly.entity_id
_entity_poly.type
_entity_poly.pdbx_seq_one_letter_code
_entity_poly.pdbx_strand_id
1 'polypeptide(L)'
;MAFNYGIDTKDIYIGKAQNQKGVTRPVKKPTAGMNSTTSGSDIRSIERKADEGETPLVHKQVSHKVSLEIQRARQEKHLTQKELAQKINEKPQTIADYESGKAIPSQQVLAKLERILGVKLRGLK
;
A
#
# COMPACT_ATOMS: atom_id res chain seq x y z
N MET A 1 -45.24 6.39 -36.73
CA MET A 1 -43.90 5.79 -36.90
C MET A 1 -42.96 6.78 -37.59
N ALA A 2 -41.76 6.95 -37.01
CA ALA A 2 -40.49 7.43 -37.59
C ALA A 2 -40.35 8.87 -38.13
N PHE A 3 -39.69 9.71 -37.32
CA PHE A 3 -38.80 10.79 -37.78
C PHE A 3 -37.54 10.17 -38.41
N ASN A 4 -36.93 10.80 -39.43
CA ASN A 4 -35.48 11.01 -39.45
C ASN A 4 -35.03 11.93 -40.59
N TYR A 5 -34.17 12.88 -40.19
CA TYR A 5 -33.54 13.93 -40.97
C TYR A 5 -32.52 13.37 -41.97
N GLY A 6 -32.46 14.00 -43.15
CA GLY A 6 -31.42 13.76 -44.15
C GLY A 6 -30.09 14.39 -43.75
N ILE A 7 -29.00 13.64 -43.94
CA ILE A 7 -27.63 14.13 -44.00
C ILE A 7 -26.94 13.41 -45.16
N ASP A 8 -26.42 14.20 -46.10
CA ASP A 8 -25.86 13.83 -47.40
C ASP A 8 -24.53 13.04 -47.33
N THR A 9 -24.38 12.12 -48.28
CA THR A 9 -23.40 11.04 -48.38
C THR A 9 -22.07 11.39 -49.07
N LYS A 10 -21.51 12.60 -48.88
CA LYS A 10 -20.42 13.08 -49.76
C LYS A 10 -18.97 13.06 -49.29
N ASP A 11 -18.61 12.66 -48.07
CA ASP A 11 -17.18 12.69 -47.67
C ASP A 11 -16.66 11.39 -47.03
N ILE A 12 -17.14 10.25 -47.54
CA ILE A 12 -16.52 8.96 -47.31
C ILE A 12 -15.35 8.81 -48.32
N TYR A 13 -14.12 8.75 -47.78
CA TYR A 13 -12.82 8.39 -48.39
C TYR A 13 -12.02 9.46 -49.15
N ILE A 14 -10.92 9.95 -48.53
CA ILE A 14 -9.58 10.06 -49.17
C ILE A 14 -8.48 9.80 -48.12
N GLY A 15 -7.56 8.89 -48.43
CA GLY A 15 -6.45 8.51 -47.55
C GLY A 15 -5.10 9.21 -47.82
N LYS A 16 -4.07 8.65 -47.16
CA LYS A 16 -2.60 8.81 -47.36
C LYS A 16 -1.85 9.93 -46.59
N ALA A 17 -1.30 9.52 -45.44
CA ALA A 17 0.11 9.52 -45.01
C ALA A 17 1.09 10.65 -45.43
N GLN A 18 1.77 11.26 -44.44
CA GLN A 18 3.23 11.21 -44.12
C GLN A 18 3.68 12.49 -43.35
N ASN A 19 4.10 12.35 -42.08
CA ASN A 19 5.49 12.39 -41.58
C ASN A 19 6.00 13.78 -41.11
N GLN A 20 6.04 14.01 -39.79
CA GLN A 20 7.15 14.74 -39.12
C GLN A 20 7.38 14.23 -37.68
N LYS A 21 8.35 13.32 -37.55
CA LYS A 21 9.43 13.21 -36.55
C LYS A 21 9.21 13.79 -35.14
N GLY A 22 8.88 12.89 -34.20
CA GLY A 22 9.15 13.03 -32.77
C GLY A 22 9.44 11.65 -32.18
N VAL A 23 10.69 11.39 -31.79
CA VAL A 23 11.13 10.09 -31.27
C VAL A 23 10.64 9.92 -29.83
N THR A 24 9.62 9.09 -29.61
CA THR A 24 9.33 8.51 -28.29
C THR A 24 9.11 7.02 -28.42
N ARG A 25 10.02 6.23 -27.84
CA ARG A 25 9.99 4.77 -27.83
C ARG A 25 8.70 4.26 -27.15
N PRO A 26 7.96 3.29 -27.72
CA PRO A 26 6.87 2.64 -27.01
C PRO A 26 7.43 1.68 -25.96
N VAL A 27 7.23 1.98 -24.68
CA VAL A 27 7.48 1.01 -23.60
C VAL A 27 6.34 0.00 -23.61
N LYS A 28 6.64 -1.22 -24.08
CA LYS A 28 5.81 -2.42 -23.86
C LYS A 28 5.45 -2.48 -22.38
N LYS A 29 4.16 -2.56 -22.06
CA LYS A 29 3.66 -2.96 -20.74
C LYS A 29 3.53 -4.48 -20.70
N PRO A 30 4.45 -5.25 -20.08
CA PRO A 30 4.12 -6.59 -19.64
C PRO A 30 3.58 -6.48 -18.21
N THR A 31 2.31 -6.85 -18.01
CA THR A 31 1.69 -7.39 -16.77
C THR A 31 0.18 -7.19 -16.83
N ALA A 32 -0.42 -7.74 -17.88
CA ALA A 32 -1.81 -8.17 -17.80
C ALA A 32 -1.82 -9.47 -16.99
N GLY A 33 -2.36 -9.44 -15.77
CA GLY A 33 -2.68 -10.62 -14.96
C GLY A 33 -1.49 -11.41 -14.42
N MET A 34 -0.98 -11.03 -13.25
CA MET A 34 -0.22 -11.97 -12.40
C MET A 34 -0.68 -11.87 -10.94
N ASN A 35 -1.35 -12.93 -10.48
CA ASN A 35 -1.45 -13.35 -9.10
C ASN A 35 -0.29 -14.33 -8.84
N SER A 36 0.90 -13.81 -8.54
CA SER A 36 2.05 -14.64 -8.17
C SER A 36 2.18 -14.73 -6.66
N THR A 37 1.63 -15.80 -6.12
CA THR A 37 2.16 -16.50 -4.96
C THR A 37 3.67 -16.69 -5.12
N THR A 38 4.41 -16.46 -4.03
CA THR A 38 5.76 -16.97 -3.74
C THR A 38 6.84 -16.74 -4.81
N SER A 39 7.59 -15.65 -4.66
CA SER A 39 8.94 -15.53 -5.24
C SER A 39 9.94 -15.41 -4.10
N GLY A 40 10.33 -16.57 -3.57
CA GLY A 40 11.59 -16.70 -2.85
C GLY A 40 12.71 -16.72 -3.86
N SER A 41 13.41 -15.59 -4.03
CA SER A 41 14.70 -15.52 -4.74
C SER A 41 15.25 -14.08 -4.71
N ASP A 42 15.51 -13.53 -3.53
CA ASP A 42 16.33 -12.31 -3.35
C ASP A 42 17.19 -12.41 -2.06
N ILE A 43 17.77 -13.58 -1.82
CA ILE A 43 18.71 -13.83 -0.69
C ILE A 43 20.10 -14.19 -1.25
N ARG A 44 20.62 -13.48 -2.26
CA ARG A 44 21.97 -13.77 -2.80
C ARG A 44 22.72 -12.54 -3.37
N SER A 45 22.58 -11.38 -2.73
CA SER A 45 23.40 -10.18 -3.08
C SER A 45 23.95 -9.40 -1.89
N ILE A 46 23.91 -9.93 -0.66
CA ILE A 46 24.59 -9.31 0.49
C ILE A 46 25.80 -10.18 0.82
N GLU A 47 26.81 -10.13 -0.05
CA GLU A 47 28.10 -10.75 0.21
C GLU A 47 29.10 -9.65 0.63
N ARG A 48 29.67 -9.85 1.83
CA ARG A 48 31.00 -9.44 2.30
C ARG A 48 31.16 -8.06 2.98
N LYS A 49 31.56 -8.18 4.25
CA LYS A 49 32.32 -7.25 5.13
C LYS A 49 31.50 -6.32 6.04
N ALA A 50 31.29 -6.76 7.28
CA ALA A 50 31.24 -5.92 8.48
C ALA A 50 31.28 -6.81 9.74
N ASP A 51 32.46 -7.33 10.08
CA ASP A 51 32.76 -7.75 11.45
C ASP A 51 33.27 -6.47 12.14
N GLU A 52 32.44 -5.85 12.99
CA GLU A 52 32.82 -4.93 14.08
C GLU A 52 31.54 -4.32 14.71
N GLY A 53 31.10 -4.90 15.82
CA GLY A 53 30.27 -4.22 16.82
C GLY A 53 28.91 -3.68 16.36
N GLU A 54 27.96 -4.54 15.99
CA GLU A 54 26.55 -4.14 15.94
C GLU A 54 26.08 -3.83 17.37
N THR A 55 26.20 -2.57 17.80
CA THR A 55 25.34 -2.05 18.87
C THR A 55 23.91 -2.42 18.49
N PRO A 56 23.13 -3.11 19.36
CA PRO A 56 21.74 -3.42 19.04
C PRO A 56 21.10 -2.09 18.67
N LEU A 57 20.67 -1.92 17.41
CA LEU A 57 19.92 -0.75 17.02
C LEU A 57 18.63 -0.81 17.83
N VAL A 58 18.62 -0.15 18.99
CA VAL A 58 17.46 -0.08 19.88
C VAL A 58 16.45 0.80 19.16
N HIS A 59 15.70 0.20 18.25
CA HIS A 59 14.59 0.86 17.60
C HIS A 59 13.59 1.21 18.70
N LYS A 60 13.35 2.52 18.85
CA LYS A 60 12.40 3.04 19.83
C LYS A 60 11.01 2.46 19.51
N GLN A 61 10.55 1.56 20.37
CA GLN A 61 9.27 0.89 20.21
C GLN A 61 8.11 1.86 20.48
N VAL A 62 6.91 1.45 20.10
CA VAL A 62 5.67 2.18 20.42
C VAL A 62 5.53 2.35 21.94
N SER A 63 5.10 3.53 22.40
CA SER A 63 4.92 3.78 23.84
C SER A 63 3.78 2.93 24.41
N HIS A 64 3.90 2.54 25.68
CA HIS A 64 2.88 1.74 26.37
C HIS A 64 1.49 2.42 26.38
N LYS A 65 1.45 3.76 26.39
CA LYS A 65 0.20 4.51 26.31
C LYS A 65 -0.49 4.31 24.96
N VAL A 66 0.26 4.34 23.85
CA VAL A 66 -0.30 4.13 22.51
C VAL A 66 -0.81 2.70 22.36
N SER A 67 -0.08 1.71 22.85
CA SER A 67 -0.49 0.31 22.74
C SER A 67 -1.80 0.03 23.50
N LEU A 68 -1.93 0.58 24.72
CA LEU A 68 -3.17 0.52 25.49
C LEU A 68 -4.33 1.24 24.79
N GLU A 69 -4.09 2.42 24.23
CA GLU A 69 -5.12 3.20 23.56
C GLU A 69 -5.65 2.47 22.30
N ILE A 70 -4.76 1.80 21.55
CA ILE A 70 -5.16 0.95 20.42
C ILE A 70 -6.05 -0.19 20.91
N GLN A 71 -5.66 -0.88 21.98
CA GLN A 71 -6.42 -1.99 22.54
C GLN A 71 -7.81 -1.54 23.01
N ARG A 72 -7.86 -0.44 23.75
CA ARG A 72 -9.11 0.15 24.25
C ARG A 72 -10.03 0.56 23.09
N ALA A 73 -9.52 1.32 22.13
CA ALA A 73 -10.33 1.77 21.00
C ALA A 73 -10.80 0.59 20.12
N ARG A 74 -10.03 -0.50 20.06
CA ARG A 74 -10.46 -1.74 19.41
C ARG A 74 -11.64 -2.38 20.16
N GLN A 75 -11.56 -2.47 21.49
CA GLN A 75 -12.62 -3.03 22.33
C GLN A 75 -13.91 -2.19 22.26
N GLU A 76 -13.79 -0.86 22.28
CA GLU A 76 -14.92 0.08 22.15
C GLU A 76 -15.66 -0.09 20.81
N LYS A 77 -14.96 -0.52 19.76
CA LYS A 77 -15.56 -0.82 18.44
C LYS A 77 -15.95 -2.28 18.26
N HIS A 78 -15.79 -3.12 19.29
CA HIS A 78 -16.04 -4.55 19.24
C HIS A 78 -15.35 -5.26 18.06
N LEU A 79 -14.15 -4.80 17.69
CA LEU A 79 -13.38 -5.40 16.60
C LEU A 79 -12.39 -6.44 17.13
N THR A 80 -12.27 -7.56 16.42
CA THR A 80 -11.16 -8.49 16.63
C THR A 80 -9.87 -7.93 16.02
N GLN A 81 -8.70 -8.39 16.46
CA GLN A 81 -7.42 -7.99 15.87
C GLN A 81 -7.37 -8.32 14.36
N LYS A 82 -7.97 -9.44 13.95
CA LYS A 82 -8.06 -9.86 12.55
C LYS A 82 -8.92 -8.90 11.73
N GLU A 83 -10.09 -8.50 12.23
CA GLU A 83 -10.96 -7.55 11.53
C GLU A 83 -10.34 -6.16 11.45
N LEU A 84 -9.68 -5.71 12.51
CA LEU A 84 -8.93 -4.45 12.49
C LEU A 84 -7.82 -4.50 11.44
N ALA A 85 -7.02 -5.58 11.43
CA ALA A 85 -5.96 -5.81 10.46
C ALA A 85 -6.49 -5.81 9.01
N GLN A 86 -7.61 -6.48 8.76
CA GLN A 86 -8.28 -6.48 7.45
C GLN A 86 -8.71 -5.06 7.03
N LYS A 87 -9.28 -4.26 7.94
CA LYS A 87 -9.70 -2.88 7.65
C LYS A 87 -8.54 -1.95 7.29
N ILE A 88 -7.37 -2.15 7.90
CA ILE A 88 -6.17 -1.34 7.60
C ILE A 88 -5.26 -1.95 6.53
N ASN A 89 -5.63 -3.11 5.99
CA ASN A 89 -4.82 -3.90 5.06
C ASN A 89 -3.41 -4.21 5.61
N GLU A 90 -3.33 -4.67 6.86
CA GLU A 90 -2.10 -5.12 7.51
C GLU A 90 -2.23 -6.57 7.98
N LYS A 91 -1.12 -7.16 8.41
CA LYS A 91 -1.12 -8.52 8.98
C LYS A 91 -1.65 -8.50 10.42
N PRO A 92 -2.40 -9.53 10.87
CA PRO A 92 -2.86 -9.63 12.26
C PRO A 92 -1.71 -9.60 13.27
N GLN A 93 -0.57 -10.22 12.94
CA GLN A 93 0.63 -10.20 13.77
C GLN A 93 1.13 -8.78 14.03
N THR A 94 1.15 -7.94 12.99
CA THR A 94 1.57 -6.54 13.10
C THR A 94 0.70 -5.80 14.11
N ILE A 95 -0.63 -5.97 14.08
CA ILE A 95 -1.55 -5.39 15.08
C ILE A 95 -1.23 -5.87 16.50
N ALA A 96 -0.99 -7.17 16.68
CA ALA A 96 -0.63 -7.73 17.98
C ALA A 96 0.69 -7.15 18.52
N ASP A 97 1.67 -6.91 17.65
CA ASP A 97 2.94 -6.26 18.02
C ASP A 97 2.71 -4.79 18.43
N TYR A 98 1.77 -4.08 17.80
CA TYR A 98 1.37 -2.71 18.19
C TYR A 98 0.64 -2.69 19.54
N GLU A 99 -0.31 -3.60 19.77
CA GLU A 99 -1.05 -3.70 21.05
C GLU A 99 -0.15 -4.16 22.21
N SER A 100 0.94 -4.86 21.93
CA SER A 100 1.93 -5.28 22.94
C SER A 100 3.10 -4.30 23.11
N GLY A 101 3.17 -3.23 22.31
CA GLY A 101 4.26 -2.26 22.36
C GLY A 101 5.61 -2.77 21.86
N LYS A 102 5.63 -3.89 21.11
CA LYS A 102 6.83 -4.49 20.49
C LYS A 102 7.02 -4.08 19.03
N ALA A 103 6.04 -3.39 18.45
CA ALA A 103 6.13 -2.92 17.09
C ALA A 103 7.02 -1.68 16.97
N ILE A 104 7.79 -1.65 15.90
CA ILE A 104 8.48 -0.43 15.44
C ILE A 104 7.40 0.56 14.97
N PRO A 105 7.37 1.80 15.49
CA PRO A 105 6.35 2.77 15.16
C PRO A 105 6.44 3.18 13.68
N SER A 106 5.54 2.65 12.85
CA SER A 106 5.35 3.12 11.48
C SER A 106 4.27 4.19 11.44
N GLN A 107 4.65 5.40 11.02
CA GLN A 107 3.70 6.50 10.88
C GLN A 107 2.54 6.13 9.95
N GLN A 108 2.77 5.34 8.90
CA GLN A 108 1.72 4.92 7.97
C GLN A 108 0.66 4.05 8.66
N VAL A 109 1.09 3.05 9.44
CA VAL A 109 0.17 2.16 10.17
C VAL A 109 -0.59 2.93 11.23
N LEU A 110 0.10 3.81 11.98
CA LEU A 110 -0.54 4.67 12.97
C LEU A 110 -1.61 5.57 12.34
N ALA A 111 -1.39 6.13 11.14
CA ALA A 111 -2.42 6.93 10.43
C ALA A 111 -3.69 6.12 10.15
N LYS A 112 -3.50 4.89 9.66
CA LYS A 112 -4.62 4.00 9.31
C LYS A 112 -5.39 3.62 10.57
N LEU A 113 -4.68 3.30 11.65
CA LEU A 113 -5.27 3.00 12.96
C LEU A 113 -6.06 4.19 13.49
N GLU A 114 -5.52 5.41 13.44
CA GLU A 114 -6.24 6.63 13.84
C GLU A 114 -7.54 6.82 13.05
N ARG A 115 -7.52 6.57 11.74
CA ARG A 115 -8.71 6.70 10.88
C ARG A 115 -9.78 5.65 11.20
N ILE A 116 -9.39 4.39 11.44
CA ILE A 116 -10.34 3.31 11.70
C ILE A 116 -10.85 3.36 13.14
N LEU A 117 -9.98 3.66 14.10
CA LEU A 117 -10.32 3.68 15.53
C LEU A 117 -10.89 5.04 15.96
N GLY A 118 -10.64 6.12 15.21
CA GLY A 118 -11.15 7.47 15.53
C GLY A 118 -10.45 8.13 16.73
N VAL A 119 -9.35 7.54 17.22
CA VAL A 119 -8.53 8.06 18.30
C VAL A 119 -7.26 8.70 17.75
N LYS A 120 -6.73 9.72 18.44
CA LYS A 120 -5.45 10.34 18.10
C LYS A 120 -4.33 9.60 18.81
N LEU A 121 -3.57 8.79 18.07
CA LEU A 121 -2.48 7.97 18.61
C LEU A 121 -1.13 8.70 18.53
N ARG A 122 -0.99 9.68 17.62
CA ARG A 122 0.19 10.50 17.41
C ARG A 122 0.18 11.71 18.35
N GLY A 123 0.78 11.55 19.52
CA GLY A 123 0.86 12.59 20.54
C GLY A 123 1.01 12.02 21.94
N LEU A 124 0.61 10.75 22.12
CA LEU A 124 0.84 9.98 23.33
C LEU A 124 2.32 9.55 23.38
N LYS A 125 3.18 10.44 23.88
CA LYS A 125 4.55 10.12 24.26
C LYS A 125 4.63 9.61 25.69
#